data_AF-A0A931W620-F1
#
_entry.id   AF-A0A931W620-F1
#
_cell.length_a   1.000
_cell.length_b   1.000
_cell.length_c   1.000
_cell.angle_alpha   90.00
_cell.angle_beta   90.00
_cell.angle_gamma   90.00
#
_symmetry.space_group_name_H-M   'P 1'
#
loop_
_entity.id
_entity.type
_entity.pdbx_description
1 polymer ?
#
loop_
_entity_poly.entity_id
_entity_poly.type
_entity_poly.pdbx_seq_one_letter_code
_entity_poly.pdbx_strand_id
1 'polypeptide(L)'
;MQNQPVSSGPVDNQRPKRRVSLGVKFMRAEVFTVLLGVALLLVAVALYAGLASPGSESKEINSKEYQAVFLSNGQVYFGKITDLNNKYLVLKSVFYIENNTSSSDATQTQNSNYTLRKLGTTELHAPQDKMVVNRDTVTFWENLKDSSQVVTKINEYYKNPDAANTTPSNSTDQSPSTPQTNTTPTTNIAP
;
A
#
# COMPACT_ATOMS: atom_id res chain seq x y z
N MET A 1 -32.88 15.51 -115.48
CA MET A 1 -33.79 15.13 -114.38
C MET A 1 -32.95 14.72 -113.18
N GLN A 2 -33.34 15.20 -112.00
CA GLN A 2 -32.99 14.72 -110.65
C GLN A 2 -31.72 15.25 -109.92
N ASN A 3 -32.01 16.18 -108.99
CA ASN A 3 -31.48 16.42 -107.64
C ASN A 3 -30.29 15.60 -107.11
N GLN A 4 -29.35 16.28 -106.46
CA GLN A 4 -28.88 15.93 -105.10
C GLN A 4 -28.39 17.18 -104.31
N PRO A 5 -28.85 17.38 -103.06
CA PRO A 5 -28.01 17.75 -101.91
C PRO A 5 -27.73 16.46 -101.09
N VAL A 6 -26.77 16.34 -100.16
CA VAL A 6 -26.41 17.23 -99.06
C VAL A 6 -25.03 16.83 -98.50
N SER A 7 -24.35 17.85 -97.98
CA SER A 7 -23.19 17.85 -97.08
C SER A 7 -23.24 16.84 -95.92
N SER A 8 -22.11 16.19 -95.64
CA SER A 8 -21.76 15.62 -94.32
C SER A 8 -20.29 15.91 -93.99
N GLY A 9 -20.08 16.83 -93.03
CA GLY A 9 -18.76 17.14 -92.45
C GLY A 9 -18.27 16.06 -91.47
N PRO A 10 -17.03 16.16 -90.99
CA PRO A 10 -16.37 15.09 -90.25
C PRO A 10 -16.89 14.96 -88.81
N VAL A 11 -17.05 13.72 -88.36
CA VAL A 11 -17.44 13.36 -87.00
C VAL A 11 -16.21 13.46 -86.08
N ASP A 12 -16.15 14.51 -85.24
CA ASP A 12 -15.14 14.66 -84.20
C ASP A 12 -15.50 13.78 -82.99
N ASN A 13 -14.67 12.77 -82.72
CA ASN A 13 -14.87 11.76 -81.69
C ASN A 13 -14.09 12.13 -80.43
N GLN A 14 -14.63 13.04 -79.61
CA GLN A 14 -14.00 13.45 -78.36
C GLN A 14 -14.34 12.49 -77.22
N ARG A 15 -13.35 11.69 -76.79
CA ARG A 15 -13.43 10.86 -75.58
C ARG A 15 -13.54 11.75 -74.33
N PRO A 16 -14.46 11.50 -73.39
CA PRO A 16 -14.53 12.28 -72.16
C PRO A 16 -13.36 11.94 -71.23
N LYS A 17 -12.43 12.89 -71.07
CA LYS A 17 -11.36 12.81 -70.05
C LYS A 17 -12.00 13.00 -68.67
N ARG A 18 -12.07 11.92 -67.89
CA ARG A 18 -12.55 11.92 -66.49
C ARG A 18 -11.61 12.76 -65.62
N ARG A 19 -11.94 14.05 -65.42
CA ARG A 19 -11.20 14.95 -64.53
C ARG A 19 -11.53 14.59 -63.08
N VAL A 20 -10.61 13.90 -62.40
CA VAL A 20 -10.71 13.67 -60.95
C VAL A 20 -10.43 14.99 -60.24
N SER A 21 -11.43 15.54 -59.55
CA SER A 21 -11.36 16.83 -58.86
C SER A 21 -10.40 16.76 -57.67
N LEU A 22 -9.46 17.70 -57.63
CA LEU A 22 -8.35 17.77 -56.67
C LEU A 22 -8.83 17.96 -55.21
N GLY A 23 -10.04 18.52 -55.01
CA GLY A 23 -10.63 18.78 -53.69
C GLY A 23 -10.95 17.52 -52.87
N VAL A 24 -11.18 16.38 -53.50
CA VAL A 24 -11.43 15.10 -52.80
C VAL A 24 -10.14 14.53 -52.20
N LYS A 25 -8.96 14.93 -52.71
CA LYS A 25 -7.66 14.46 -52.21
C LYS A 25 -7.24 15.17 -50.92
N PHE A 26 -7.51 16.47 -50.82
CA PHE A 26 -7.17 17.25 -49.62
C PHE A 26 -8.11 16.95 -48.44
N MET A 27 -9.40 16.74 -48.71
CA MET A 27 -10.36 16.31 -47.67
C MET A 27 -9.99 14.94 -47.09
N ARG A 28 -9.40 14.05 -47.90
CA ARG A 28 -8.88 12.75 -47.42
C ARG A 28 -7.62 12.90 -46.57
N ALA A 29 -6.76 13.88 -46.86
CA ALA A 29 -5.53 14.11 -46.11
C ALA A 29 -5.79 14.71 -44.72
N GLU A 30 -6.70 15.68 -44.60
CA GLU A 30 -7.09 16.25 -43.30
C GLU A 30 -7.83 15.22 -42.45
N VAL A 31 -8.79 14.49 -43.03
CA VAL A 31 -9.50 13.41 -42.32
C VAL A 31 -8.51 12.32 -41.89
N PHE A 32 -7.55 11.95 -42.73
CA PHE A 32 -6.51 10.98 -42.37
C PHE A 32 -5.61 11.49 -41.23
N THR A 33 -5.25 12.78 -41.24
CA THR A 33 -4.42 13.40 -40.20
C THR A 33 -5.16 13.44 -38.86
N VAL A 34 -6.45 13.79 -38.86
CA VAL A 34 -7.30 13.76 -37.66
C VAL A 34 -7.46 12.33 -37.15
N LEU A 35 -7.74 11.36 -38.02
CA LEU A 35 -7.85 9.95 -37.62
C LEU A 35 -6.54 9.40 -37.05
N LEU A 36 -5.40 9.76 -37.63
CA LEU A 36 -4.09 9.38 -37.11
C LEU A 36 -3.81 10.01 -35.74
N GLY A 37 -4.15 11.29 -35.57
CA GLY A 37 -4.04 11.98 -34.28
C GLY A 37 -4.91 11.35 -33.19
N VAL A 38 -6.16 11.02 -33.51
CA VAL A 38 -7.06 10.31 -32.59
C VAL A 38 -6.53 8.92 -32.26
N ALA A 39 -6.04 8.17 -33.26
CA ALA A 39 -5.45 6.85 -33.04
C ALA A 39 -4.23 6.91 -32.12
N LEU A 40 -3.32 7.87 -32.33
CA LEU A 40 -2.15 8.08 -31.47
C LEU A 40 -2.54 8.47 -30.05
N LEU A 41 -3.56 9.34 -29.89
CA LEU A 41 -4.07 9.71 -28.58
C LEU A 41 -4.69 8.51 -27.84
N LEU A 42 -5.47 7.68 -28.55
CA LEU A 42 -6.03 6.45 -27.99
C LEU A 42 -4.95 5.46 -27.57
N VAL A 43 -3.88 5.31 -28.36
CA VAL A 43 -2.72 4.47 -28.01
C VAL A 43 -2.01 5.03 -26.77
N ALA A 44 -1.78 6.35 -26.69
CA ALA A 44 -1.15 6.98 -25.54
C ALA A 44 -1.99 6.79 -24.25
N VAL A 45 -3.31 6.93 -24.33
CA VAL A 45 -4.23 6.69 -23.21
C VAL A 45 -4.22 5.22 -22.80
N ALA A 46 -4.23 4.29 -23.76
CA ALA A 46 -4.19 2.85 -23.48
C ALA A 46 -2.87 2.43 -22.82
N LEU A 47 -1.73 2.96 -23.28
CA LEU A 47 -0.43 2.73 -22.66
C LEU A 47 -0.38 3.32 -21.25
N TYR A 48 -0.86 4.55 -21.06
CA TYR A 48 -0.92 5.18 -19.73
C TYR A 48 -1.79 4.36 -18.76
N ALA A 49 -2.97 3.93 -19.19
CA ALA A 49 -3.86 3.09 -18.37
C ALA A 49 -3.27 1.71 -18.07
N GLY A 50 -2.57 1.10 -19.04
CA GLY A 50 -1.88 -0.18 -18.86
C GLY A 50 -0.72 -0.09 -17.87
N LEU A 51 0.04 1.00 -17.88
CA LEU A 51 1.13 1.25 -16.91
C LEU A 51 0.62 1.72 -15.55
N ALA A 52 -0.55 2.36 -15.48
CA ALA A 52 -1.17 2.85 -14.26
C ALA A 52 -2.07 1.82 -13.56
N SER A 53 -2.19 0.60 -14.09
CA SER A 53 -2.98 -0.45 -13.45
C SER A 53 -2.36 -0.83 -12.10
N PRO A 54 -3.14 -0.88 -11.00
CA PRO A 54 -2.66 -1.38 -9.72
C PRO A 54 -2.04 -2.76 -9.93
N GLY A 55 -0.78 -2.92 -9.53
CA GLY A 55 -0.05 -4.18 -9.70
C GLY A 55 -0.84 -5.34 -9.12
N SER A 56 -0.66 -6.55 -9.65
CA SER A 56 -1.32 -7.78 -9.18
C SER A 56 -1.25 -7.95 -7.67
N GLU A 57 -0.15 -7.51 -7.05
CA GLU A 57 0.07 -7.50 -5.60
C GLU A 57 -1.06 -6.77 -4.83
N SER A 58 -1.52 -5.61 -5.29
CA SER A 58 -2.57 -4.84 -4.59
C SER A 58 -3.93 -5.55 -4.56
N LYS A 59 -4.18 -6.48 -5.48
CA LYS A 59 -5.40 -7.29 -5.52
C LYS A 59 -5.42 -8.40 -4.47
N GLU A 60 -4.24 -8.80 -3.99
CA GLU A 60 -4.09 -9.81 -2.94
C GLU A 60 -4.42 -9.24 -1.55
N ILE A 61 -4.57 -7.91 -1.41
CA ILE A 61 -4.89 -7.28 -0.13
C ILE A 61 -6.36 -7.53 0.21
N ASN A 62 -6.59 -8.22 1.32
CA ASN A 62 -7.93 -8.28 1.90
C ASN A 62 -8.17 -7.07 2.79
N SER A 63 -8.84 -6.04 2.25
CA SER A 63 -9.13 -4.78 2.97
C SER A 63 -9.95 -4.93 4.26
N LYS A 64 -10.61 -6.08 4.47
CA LYS A 64 -11.35 -6.36 5.70
C LYS A 64 -10.43 -6.85 6.82
N GLU A 65 -9.35 -7.54 6.48
CA GLU A 65 -8.38 -8.13 7.40
C GLU A 65 -7.28 -7.14 7.77
N TYR A 66 -6.56 -7.46 8.84
CA TYR A 66 -5.26 -6.84 9.13
C TYR A 66 -4.16 -7.52 8.33
N GLN A 67 -3.08 -6.81 8.05
CA GLN A 67 -1.88 -7.34 7.43
C GLN A 67 -0.70 -7.24 8.38
N ALA A 68 0.21 -8.21 8.31
CA ALA A 68 1.54 -8.09 8.87
C ALA A 68 2.51 -7.62 7.77
N VAL A 69 3.29 -6.60 8.05
CA VAL A 69 4.31 -6.05 7.15
C VAL A 69 5.67 -6.26 7.78
N PHE A 70 6.49 -7.06 7.11
CA PHE A 70 7.83 -7.43 7.57
C PHE A 70 8.85 -6.54 6.89
N LEU A 71 9.64 -5.83 7.69
CA LEU A 71 10.69 -4.96 7.20
C LEU A 71 12.03 -5.71 7.13
N SER A 72 12.91 -5.23 6.26
CA SER A 72 14.27 -5.75 6.04
C SER A 72 15.16 -5.72 7.28
N ASN A 73 14.85 -4.87 8.25
CA ASN A 73 15.53 -4.79 9.55
C ASN A 73 14.95 -5.76 10.61
N GLY A 74 14.03 -6.64 10.23
CA GLY A 74 13.39 -7.63 11.11
C GLY A 74 12.22 -7.10 11.93
N GLN A 75 11.90 -5.80 11.84
CA GLN A 75 10.72 -5.26 12.50
C GLN A 75 9.44 -5.69 11.79
N VAL A 76 8.38 -5.90 12.57
CA VAL A 76 7.06 -6.27 12.06
C VAL A 76 6.03 -5.29 12.55
N TYR A 77 5.25 -4.75 11.61
CA TYR A 77 4.11 -3.89 11.89
C TYR A 77 2.82 -4.57 11.46
N PHE A 78 1.77 -4.37 12.23
CA PHE A 78 0.43 -4.91 11.96
C PHE A 78 -0.52 -3.76 11.71
N GLY A 79 -1.34 -3.81 10.66
CA GLY A 79 -2.27 -2.74 10.35
C GLY A 79 -3.09 -3.04 9.12
N LYS A 80 -3.89 -2.09 8.66
CA LYS A 80 -4.62 -2.20 7.39
C LYS A 80 -3.84 -1.49 6.30
N ILE A 81 -3.45 -2.21 5.26
CA ILE A 81 -2.85 -1.61 4.07
C ILE A 81 -3.94 -0.84 3.33
N THR A 82 -3.77 0.48 3.21
CA THR A 82 -4.72 1.36 2.50
C THR A 82 -4.22 1.86 1.16
N ASP A 83 -2.91 1.80 0.93
CA ASP A 83 -2.28 2.13 -0.35
C ASP A 83 -1.03 1.26 -0.51
N LEU A 84 -0.84 0.74 -1.72
CA LEU A 84 0.29 -0.09 -2.10
C LEU A 84 0.65 0.21 -3.55
N ASN A 85 1.88 0.65 -3.78
CA ASN A 85 2.43 0.86 -5.11
C ASN A 85 3.92 0.49 -5.13
N ASN A 86 4.64 0.84 -6.20
CA ASN A 86 6.06 0.48 -6.36
C ASN A 86 7.02 1.33 -5.51
N LYS A 87 6.55 2.39 -4.84
CA LYS A 87 7.40 3.31 -4.07
C LYS A 87 7.15 3.20 -2.57
N TYR A 88 5.89 3.10 -2.17
CA TYR A 88 5.54 3.02 -0.76
C TYR A 88 4.32 2.13 -0.49
N LEU A 89 4.17 1.78 0.78
CA LEU A 89 3.02 1.08 1.38
C LEU A 89 2.50 1.96 2.52
N VAL A 90 1.18 2.12 2.64
CA VAL A 90 0.56 2.86 3.74
C VAL A 90 -0.25 1.94 4.62
N LEU A 91 0.09 1.89 5.91
CA LEU A 91 -0.69 1.26 6.97
C LEU A 91 -1.51 2.28 7.74
N LYS A 92 -2.73 1.90 8.11
CA LYS A 92 -3.55 2.54 9.15
C LYS A 92 -3.90 1.53 10.23
N SER A 93 -4.39 2.01 11.39
CA SER A 93 -4.67 1.13 12.52
C SER A 93 -3.43 0.31 12.88
N VAL A 94 -2.28 0.98 13.00
CA VAL A 94 -0.95 0.37 13.14
C VAL A 94 -0.68 -0.08 14.58
N PHE A 95 -0.12 -1.28 14.72
CA PHE A 95 0.33 -1.91 15.95
C PHE A 95 1.71 -2.54 15.74
N TYR A 96 2.47 -2.72 16.81
CA TYR A 96 3.75 -3.44 16.80
C TYR A 96 3.94 -4.22 18.10
N ILE A 97 4.83 -5.20 18.08
CA ILE A 97 5.19 -5.96 19.28
C ILE A 97 6.35 -5.24 19.97
N GLU A 98 6.18 -4.95 21.25
CA GLU A 98 7.26 -4.52 22.13
C GLU A 98 7.76 -5.73 22.94
N ASN A 99 9.06 -5.99 22.84
CA ASN A 99 9.71 -7.00 23.67
C ASN A 99 10.03 -6.38 25.03
N ASN A 100 9.24 -6.71 26.05
CA ASN A 100 9.57 -6.38 27.43
C ASN A 100 10.74 -7.26 27.89
N THR A 101 11.97 -6.81 27.62
CA THR A 101 13.20 -7.44 28.13
C THR A 101 13.45 -6.98 29.57
N SER A 102 12.57 -7.38 30.48
CA SER A 102 12.75 -7.14 31.91
C SER A 102 12.72 -8.47 32.65
N SER A 103 13.78 -9.28 32.51
CA SER A 103 14.05 -10.43 33.41
C SER A 103 15.52 -10.82 33.31
N SER A 104 16.33 -10.36 34.25
CA SER A 104 17.75 -10.72 34.41
C SER A 104 17.95 -11.98 35.24
N ASP A 105 16.96 -12.87 35.32
CA ASP A 105 17.05 -14.12 36.10
C ASP A 105 16.86 -15.33 35.20
N ALA A 106 17.99 -15.95 34.88
CA ALA A 106 18.08 -17.21 34.16
C ALA A 106 17.61 -18.35 35.06
N THR A 107 16.31 -18.66 35.13
CA THR A 107 15.81 -20.00 35.54
C THR A 107 14.32 -20.28 35.32
N GLN A 108 13.50 -19.37 34.80
CA GLN A 108 12.06 -19.64 34.64
C GLN A 108 11.58 -19.57 33.19
N THR A 109 10.82 -20.58 32.82
CA THR A 109 10.22 -20.88 31.52
C THR A 109 9.83 -19.64 30.72
N GLN A 110 10.34 -19.59 29.49
CA GLN A 110 10.09 -18.62 28.42
C GLN A 110 8.60 -18.40 28.15
N ASN A 111 7.94 -17.62 29.00
CA ASN A 111 6.72 -16.92 28.65
C ASN A 111 7.15 -15.49 28.30
N SER A 112 7.79 -15.34 27.14
CA SER A 112 8.14 -14.04 26.59
C SER A 112 6.84 -13.25 26.44
N ASN A 113 6.57 -12.36 27.40
CA ASN A 113 5.40 -11.50 27.42
C ASN A 113 5.53 -10.47 26.30
N TYR A 114 5.11 -10.86 25.10
CA TYR A 114 4.98 -9.95 23.97
C TYR A 114 3.82 -9.00 24.25
N THR A 115 4.10 -7.70 24.29
CA THR A 115 3.06 -6.68 24.45
C THR A 115 2.76 -6.09 23.08
N LEU A 116 1.50 -6.15 22.66
CA LEU A 116 1.06 -5.50 21.42
C LEU A 116 0.74 -4.04 21.72
N ARG A 117 1.48 -3.12 21.11
CA ARG A 117 1.35 -1.68 21.33
C ARG A 117 0.74 -1.00 20.13
N LYS A 118 -0.15 -0.04 20.39
CA LYS A 118 -0.77 0.81 19.39
C LYS A 118 0.20 1.93 19.01
N LEU A 119 0.42 2.16 17.71
CA LEU A 119 1.22 3.30 17.27
C LEU A 119 0.56 4.63 17.65
N GLY A 120 1.32 5.55 18.21
CA GLY A 120 0.90 6.92 18.51
C GLY A 120 0.35 7.13 19.91
N THR A 121 0.30 6.10 20.76
CA THR A 121 -0.26 6.21 22.11
C THR A 121 0.77 6.53 23.19
N THR A 122 2.03 6.13 23.00
CA THR A 122 3.04 6.19 24.07
C THR A 122 4.39 6.69 23.63
N GLU A 123 4.61 6.80 22.33
CA GLU A 123 5.84 7.33 21.76
C GLU A 123 5.95 8.82 22.06
N LEU A 124 7.13 9.25 22.52
CA LEU A 124 7.42 10.66 22.82
C LEU A 124 7.14 11.60 21.64
N HIS A 125 7.35 11.12 20.43
CA HIS A 125 7.17 11.88 19.19
C HIS A 125 5.73 11.84 18.64
N ALA A 126 4.80 11.19 19.35
CA ALA A 126 3.35 11.20 19.12
C ALA A 126 2.94 11.13 17.63
N PRO A 127 3.34 10.09 16.89
CA PRO A 127 2.97 9.96 15.49
C PRO A 127 1.46 9.81 15.33
N GLN A 128 0.95 10.17 14.15
CA GLN A 128 -0.41 9.79 13.75
C GLN A 128 -0.52 8.26 13.66
N ASP A 129 -1.73 7.72 13.79
CA ASP A 129 -2.03 6.31 13.52
C ASP A 129 -2.02 5.98 12.00
N LYS A 130 -0.88 6.23 11.39
CA LYS A 130 -0.60 6.04 9.97
C LYS A 130 0.89 5.87 9.79
N MET A 131 1.29 4.82 9.09
CA MET A 131 2.69 4.57 8.75
C MET A 131 2.84 4.51 7.24
N VAL A 132 3.77 5.31 6.70
CA VAL A 132 4.16 5.25 5.29
C VAL A 132 5.53 4.61 5.24
N VAL A 133 5.64 3.47 4.56
CA VAL A 133 6.84 2.65 4.50
C VAL A 133 7.36 2.62 3.08
N ASN A 134 8.66 2.82 2.88
CA ASN A 134 9.29 2.65 1.57
C ASN A 134 9.24 1.18 1.14
N ARG A 135 8.80 0.89 -0.09
CA ARG A 135 8.70 -0.49 -0.61
C ARG A 135 10.02 -1.23 -0.61
N ASP A 136 11.12 -0.53 -0.85
CA ASP A 136 12.47 -1.12 -0.90
C ASP A 136 12.89 -1.71 0.47
N THR A 137 12.21 -1.33 1.55
CA THR A 137 12.48 -1.82 2.90
C THR A 137 11.54 -2.94 3.34
N VAL A 138 10.49 -3.25 2.58
CA VAL A 138 9.51 -4.28 2.91
C VAL A 138 9.95 -5.60 2.28
N THR A 139 10.20 -6.61 3.11
CA THR A 139 10.58 -7.95 2.65
C THR A 139 9.38 -8.69 2.10
N PHE A 140 8.27 -8.69 2.84
CA PHE A 140 6.97 -9.22 2.42
C PHE A 140 5.87 -8.70 3.34
N TRP A 141 4.62 -8.96 2.96
CA TRP A 141 3.45 -8.75 3.81
C TRP A 141 2.45 -9.89 3.59
N GLU A 142 1.56 -10.09 4.55
CA GLU A 142 0.54 -11.14 4.49
C GLU A 142 -0.77 -10.69 5.15
N ASN A 143 -1.90 -11.23 4.69
CA ASN A 143 -3.18 -11.04 5.37
C ASN A 143 -3.27 -11.95 6.61
N LEU A 144 -3.77 -11.40 7.70
CA LEU A 144 -3.96 -12.11 8.95
C LEU A 144 -5.37 -12.68 9.05
N LYS A 145 -5.45 -13.94 9.46
CA LYS A 145 -6.72 -14.57 9.83
C LYS A 145 -7.28 -13.91 11.09
N ASP A 146 -8.61 -13.83 11.16
CA ASP A 146 -9.32 -13.36 12.35
C ASP A 146 -9.02 -14.18 13.61
N SER A 147 -8.69 -15.47 13.44
CA SER A 147 -8.29 -16.38 14.52
C SER A 147 -6.86 -16.20 15.01
N SER A 148 -6.07 -15.30 14.41
CA SER A 148 -4.70 -15.05 14.85
C SER A 148 -4.67 -14.39 16.23
N GLN A 149 -3.66 -14.74 17.02
CA GLN A 149 -3.47 -14.17 18.35
C GLN A 149 -3.25 -12.65 18.29
N VAL A 150 -2.59 -12.15 17.23
CA VAL A 150 -2.43 -10.72 16.97
C VAL A 150 -3.78 -10.04 16.75
N VAL A 151 -4.64 -10.56 15.87
CA VAL A 151 -5.96 -9.97 15.63
C VAL A 151 -6.84 -10.04 16.88
N THR A 152 -6.73 -11.11 17.66
CA THR A 152 -7.42 -11.20 18.97
C THR A 152 -6.97 -10.08 19.90
N LYS A 153 -5.66 -9.83 20.02
CA LYS A 153 -5.10 -8.75 20.85
C LYS A 153 -5.48 -7.36 20.35
N ILE A 154 -5.52 -7.15 19.03
CA ILE A 154 -6.03 -5.90 18.43
C ILE A 154 -7.50 -5.68 18.81
N ASN A 155 -8.32 -6.72 18.71
CA ASN A 155 -9.74 -6.63 19.08
C ASN A 155 -9.94 -6.38 20.58
N GLU A 156 -9.10 -6.98 21.43
CA GLU A 156 -9.07 -6.68 22.87
C GLU A 156 -8.70 -5.22 23.14
N TYR A 157 -7.69 -4.68 22.45
CA TYR A 157 -7.33 -3.26 22.55
C TYR A 157 -8.53 -2.35 22.24
N TYR A 158 -9.27 -2.60 21.17
CA TYR A 158 -10.43 -1.76 20.84
C TYR A 158 -11.59 -1.88 21.84
N LYS A 159 -11.67 -2.95 22.63
CA LYS A 159 -12.63 -3.08 23.74
C LYS A 159 -12.17 -2.34 24.99
N ASN A 160 -10.87 -2.31 25.25
CA ASN A 160 -10.26 -1.62 26.39
C ASN A 160 -8.87 -1.07 26.02
N PRO A 161 -8.80 0.15 25.45
CA PRO A 161 -7.54 0.73 24.98
C PRO A 161 -6.53 0.98 26.10
N ASP A 162 -7.02 1.23 27.31
CA ASP A 162 -6.18 1.54 28.47
C ASP A 162 -5.41 0.30 28.95
N ALA A 163 -6.00 -0.90 28.83
CA ALA A 163 -5.39 -2.15 29.27
C ALA A 163 -4.26 -2.68 28.36
N ALA A 164 -4.18 -2.26 27.09
CA ALA A 164 -3.09 -2.71 26.22
C ALA A 164 -1.85 -1.80 26.28
N ASN A 165 -1.97 -0.61 26.89
CA ASN A 165 -0.83 0.27 27.17
C ASN A 165 -0.20 -0.02 28.54
N THR A 166 -0.86 -0.81 29.39
CA THR A 166 -0.32 -1.29 30.66
C THR A 166 0.53 -2.54 30.44
N THR A 167 1.82 -2.45 30.74
CA THR A 167 2.69 -3.62 30.94
C THR A 167 2.00 -4.58 31.90
N PRO A 168 1.90 -5.89 31.61
CA PRO A 168 1.33 -6.84 32.55
C PRO A 168 2.21 -6.90 33.80
N SER A 169 1.85 -6.14 34.83
CA SER A 169 2.34 -6.37 36.19
C SER A 169 1.69 -7.67 36.67
N ASN A 170 2.47 -8.73 36.74
CA ASN A 170 2.14 -9.90 37.56
C ASN A 170 1.93 -9.40 39.01
N SER A 171 0.67 -9.20 39.38
CA SER A 171 0.28 -8.92 40.75
C SER A 171 -0.18 -10.23 41.38
N THR A 172 0.74 -10.92 42.05
CA THR A 172 0.40 -11.95 43.03
C THR A 172 0.80 -11.44 44.41
N ASP A 173 -0.22 -11.12 45.20
CA ASP A 173 -0.30 -11.05 46.67
C ASP A 173 0.93 -10.55 47.45
N GLN A 174 0.89 -9.28 47.87
CA GLN A 174 1.62 -8.83 49.06
C GLN A 174 0.72 -8.91 50.29
N SER A 175 0.99 -9.92 51.12
CA SER A 175 0.67 -9.94 52.55
C SER A 175 1.62 -8.99 53.31
N PRO A 176 1.18 -8.30 54.39
CA PRO A 176 1.92 -7.17 54.96
C PRO A 176 3.13 -7.63 55.78
N SER A 177 4.31 -7.07 55.50
CA SER A 177 5.53 -7.24 56.31
C SER A 177 5.79 -6.02 57.19
N THR A 178 6.10 -6.30 58.45
CA THR A 178 6.43 -5.36 59.54
C THR A 178 7.79 -4.67 59.31
N PRO A 179 8.02 -3.46 59.89
CA PRO A 179 9.27 -2.72 59.68
C PRO A 179 10.43 -3.30 60.50
N GLN A 180 11.51 -3.73 59.85
CA GLN A 180 12.78 -4.04 60.51
C GLN A 180 13.63 -2.78 60.69
N THR A 181 14.07 -2.55 61.92
CA THR A 181 15.02 -1.53 62.35
C THR A 181 16.45 -1.92 61.99
N ASN A 182 17.14 -1.05 61.24
CA ASN A 182 18.57 -1.17 60.97
C ASN A 182 19.39 -0.95 62.25
N THR A 183 20.23 -1.92 62.61
CA THR A 183 21.34 -1.72 63.57
C THR A 183 22.67 -1.93 62.87
N THR A 184 23.51 -0.90 62.93
CA THR A 184 24.87 -0.83 62.39
C THR A 184 25.85 -1.62 63.28
N PRO A 185 26.78 -2.43 62.74
CA PRO A 185 27.84 -3.02 63.55
C PRO A 185 28.96 -1.99 63.78
N THR A 186 29.22 -1.62 65.02
CA THR A 186 30.43 -0.90 65.45
C THR A 186 31.55 -1.92 65.64
N THR A 187 32.67 -1.72 64.94
CA THR A 187 33.90 -2.51 65.15
C THR A 187 34.63 -1.95 66.36
N ASN A 188 34.76 -2.79 67.39
CA ASN A 188 35.47 -2.49 68.64
C ASN A 188 36.96 -2.86 68.48
N ILE A 189 37.86 -1.89 68.70
CA ILE A 189 39.30 -2.12 68.83
C ILE A 189 39.72 -1.53 70.18
N ALA A 190 40.25 -2.38 71.07
CA ALA A 190 41.06 -1.98 72.22
C ALA A 190 41.77 -3.22 72.82
N PRO A 191 42.81 -3.03 73.64
CA PRO A 191 43.87 -2.03 73.61
C PRO A 191 45.25 -2.63 73.26
#